data_AF-A0A371G672-F1
#
_entry.id   AF-A0A371G672-F1
#
_cell.length_a   1.000
_cell.length_b   1.000
_cell.length_c   1.000
_cell.angle_alpha   90.00
_cell.angle_beta   90.00
_cell.angle_gamma   90.00
#
_symmetry.space_group_name_H-M   'P 1'
#
loop_
_entity.id
_entity.type
_entity.pdbx_description
1 polymer ?
#
loop_
_entity_poly.entity_id
_entity_poly.type
_entity_poly.pdbx_seq_one_letter_code
_entity_poly.pdbx_strand_id
1 'polypeptide(L)'
;MPGINPEFICHCLSVASGFRLVAQRQRKLGEEKRRVAREETKKFLTVGFICEIQYPTWLANVVMVKKVSGKWCMCTDYMDLNKAYPKDPYPLPSIDRLMDGASGSALLSFMIVYSRADVEVYVDDMVVKSTSAADHYKALQRVFQILRKHQLKLNPEKCSFGV
;
A
#
# COMPACT_ATOMS: atom_id res chain seq x y z
N MET A 1 -5.66 3.02 14.10
CA MET A 1 -5.01 4.14 13.36
C MET A 1 -6.09 4.76 12.51
N PRO A 2 -6.34 6.08 12.60
CA PRO A 2 -7.27 6.70 11.66
C PRO A 2 -6.73 6.52 10.24
N GLY A 3 -7.62 6.15 9.30
CA GLY A 3 -7.28 6.06 7.88
C GLY A 3 -7.07 7.45 7.28
N ILE A 4 -6.56 7.50 6.05
CA ILE A 4 -6.46 8.75 5.29
C ILE A 4 -7.86 9.26 4.98
N ASN A 5 -8.07 10.58 5.07
CA ASN A 5 -9.36 11.18 4.75
C ASN A 5 -9.76 10.83 3.30
N PRO A 6 -10.91 10.16 3.07
CA PRO A 6 -11.38 9.81 1.73
C PRO A 6 -11.56 11.01 0.79
N GLU A 7 -11.82 12.20 1.33
CA GLU A 7 -11.92 13.43 0.53
C GLU A 7 -10.56 13.88 -0.03
N PHE A 8 -9.48 13.52 0.65
CA PHE A 8 -8.13 13.84 0.19
C PHE A 8 -7.69 12.89 -0.92
N ILE A 9 -7.87 11.58 -0.71
CA ILE A 9 -7.61 10.58 -1.75
C ILE A 9 -8.49 9.35 -1.51
N CYS A 10 -9.19 8.93 -2.56
CA CYS A 10 -9.96 7.70 -2.58
C CYS A 10 -9.66 6.96 -3.89
N HIS A 11 -9.42 5.66 -3.79
CA HIS A 11 -9.28 4.84 -4.99
C HIS A 11 -10.67 4.42 -5.49
N CYS A 12 -11.13 5.06 -6.56
CA CYS A 12 -12.40 4.74 -7.20
C CYS A 12 -12.20 3.68 -8.29
N LEU A 13 -12.76 2.50 -8.08
CA LEU A 13 -12.72 1.41 -9.06
C LEU A 13 -13.79 1.63 -10.14
N SER A 14 -13.36 1.91 -11.37
CA SER A 14 -14.24 1.99 -12.54
C SER A 14 -14.35 0.62 -13.20
N VAL A 15 -15.51 -0.04 -13.08
CA VAL A 15 -15.77 -1.33 -13.76
C VAL A 15 -16.15 -1.05 -15.21
N ALA A 16 -15.51 -1.74 -16.17
CA ALA A 16 -15.82 -1.54 -17.59
C ALA A 16 -17.28 -1.91 -17.92
N SER A 17 -17.92 -1.10 -18.77
CA SER A 17 -19.32 -1.31 -19.17
C SER A 17 -19.50 -2.69 -19.81
N GLY A 18 -20.41 -3.50 -19.26
CA GLY A 18 -20.72 -4.83 -19.79
C GLY A 18 -20.03 -6.01 -19.07
N PHE A 19 -19.17 -5.76 -18.08
CA PHE A 19 -18.65 -6.85 -17.24
C PHE A 19 -19.71 -7.39 -16.27
N ARG A 20 -19.89 -8.71 -16.27
CA ARG A 20 -20.79 -9.37 -15.33
C ARG A 20 -20.14 -9.39 -13.95
N LEU A 21 -20.89 -8.90 -12.96
CA LEU A 21 -20.47 -8.91 -11.56
C LEU A 21 -20.30 -10.37 -11.09
N VAL A 22 -19.20 -10.67 -10.39
CA VAL A 22 -18.90 -12.03 -9.94
C VAL A 22 -19.02 -12.13 -8.42
N ALA A 23 -19.97 -12.94 -7.97
CA ALA A 23 -20.02 -13.43 -6.60
C ALA A 23 -19.35 -14.81 -6.53
N GLN A 24 -18.09 -14.85 -6.10
CA GLN A 24 -17.36 -16.10 -6.00
C GLN A 24 -17.99 -17.02 -4.95
N ARG A 25 -18.09 -18.32 -5.28
CA ARG A 25 -18.51 -19.34 -4.31
C ARG A 25 -17.52 -19.40 -3.15
N GLN A 26 -18.03 -19.39 -1.92
CA GLN A 26 -17.19 -19.45 -0.72
C GLN A 26 -16.32 -20.71 -0.71
N ARG A 27 -15.01 -20.53 -0.56
CA ARG A 27 -14.06 -21.64 -0.42
C ARG A 27 -14.09 -22.23 0.99
N LYS A 28 -14.03 -23.55 1.09
CA LYS A 28 -13.88 -24.24 2.38
C LYS A 28 -12.47 -24.04 2.90
N LEU A 29 -12.34 -23.33 4.02
CA LEU A 29 -11.10 -23.22 4.77
C LEU A 29 -11.08 -24.27 5.89
N GLY A 30 -9.94 -24.94 6.05
CA GLY A 30 -9.66 -25.79 7.22
C GLY A 30 -9.71 -24.97 8.51
N GLU A 31 -9.91 -25.64 9.65
CA GLU A 31 -10.20 -24.97 10.93
C GLU A 31 -9.12 -23.99 11.36
N GLU A 32 -7.84 -24.38 11.28
CA GLU A 32 -6.71 -23.51 11.61
C GLU A 32 -6.75 -22.20 10.80
N LYS A 33 -6.87 -22.30 9.48
CA LYS A 33 -6.95 -21.15 8.57
C LYS A 33 -8.16 -20.27 8.88
N ARG A 34 -9.30 -20.88 9.21
CA ARG A 34 -10.54 -20.17 9.53
C ARG A 34 -10.40 -19.38 10.83
N ARG A 35 -9.77 -19.94 11.85
CA ARG A 35 -9.52 -19.25 13.12
C ARG A 35 -8.66 -18.01 12.91
N VAL A 36 -7.53 -18.16 12.22
CA VAL A 36 -6.61 -17.05 11.93
C VAL A 36 -7.30 -15.97 11.08
N ALA A 37 -8.03 -16.37 10.03
CA ALA A 37 -8.75 -15.41 9.18
C ALA A 37 -9.79 -14.60 9.99
N ARG A 38 -10.51 -15.24 10.93
CA ARG A 38 -11.49 -14.56 11.80
C ARG A 38 -10.83 -13.57 12.75
N GLU A 39 -9.71 -13.94 13.38
CA GLU A 39 -8.95 -13.04 14.25
C GLU A 39 -8.44 -11.82 13.49
N GLU A 40 -7.92 -12.01 12.28
CA GLU A 40 -7.43 -10.93 11.42
C GLU A 40 -8.57 -10.03 10.95
N THR A 41 -9.71 -10.61 10.57
CA THR A 41 -10.91 -9.87 10.17
C THR A 41 -11.42 -9.00 11.31
N LYS A 42 -11.45 -9.55 12.54
CA LYS A 42 -11.86 -8.80 13.73
C LYS A 42 -10.94 -7.61 13.99
N LYS A 43 -9.62 -7.78 13.82
CA LYS A 43 -8.66 -6.66 13.94
C LYS A 43 -8.97 -5.56 12.92
N PHE A 44 -9.27 -5.91 11.68
CA PHE A 44 -9.62 -4.93 10.64
C PHE A 44 -10.95 -4.22 10.90
N LEU A 45 -11.97 -4.94 11.40
CA LEU A 45 -13.24 -4.35 11.82
C LEU A 45 -13.04 -3.36 12.97
N THR A 46 -12.29 -3.74 14.01
CA THR A 46 -12.03 -2.87 15.18
C THR A 46 -11.28 -1.60 14.79
N VAL A 47 -10.37 -1.67 13.81
CA VAL A 47 -9.63 -0.50 13.33
C VAL A 47 -10.47 0.34 12.34
N GLY A 48 -11.55 -0.21 11.78
CA GLY A 48 -12.39 0.45 10.78
C GLY A 48 -11.81 0.40 9.37
N PHE A 49 -10.91 -0.55 9.07
CA PHE A 49 -10.38 -0.75 7.71
C PHE A 49 -11.36 -1.49 6.79
N ILE A 50 -12.28 -2.26 7.37
CA ILE A 50 -13.36 -2.94 6.66
C ILE A 50 -14.67 -2.71 7.40
N CYS A 51 -15.78 -2.82 6.68
CA CYS A 51 -17.13 -2.77 7.22
C CYS A 51 -17.96 -3.95 6.69
N GLU A 52 -19.05 -4.26 7.40
CA GLU A 52 -20.02 -5.23 6.92
C GLU A 52 -20.91 -4.61 5.83
N ILE A 53 -21.17 -5.37 4.78
CA ILE A 53 -22.04 -4.98 3.67
C ILE A 53 -23.19 -5.97 3.53
N GLN A 54 -24.40 -5.45 3.33
CA GLN A 54 -25.57 -6.28 3.06
C GLN A 54 -25.82 -6.39 1.56
N TYR A 55 -26.19 -7.59 1.12
CA TYR A 55 -26.53 -7.92 -0.27
C TYR A 55 -25.46 -7.50 -1.31
N PRO A 56 -24.19 -7.94 -1.16
CA PRO A 56 -23.13 -7.56 -2.09
C PRO A 56 -23.35 -8.20 -3.47
N THR A 57 -23.21 -7.39 -4.52
CA THR A 57 -23.25 -7.87 -5.91
C THR A 57 -21.92 -8.50 -6.36
N TRP A 58 -20.83 -8.18 -5.67
CA TRP A 58 -19.50 -8.75 -5.87
C TRP A 58 -18.99 -9.40 -4.59
N LEU A 59 -18.41 -10.59 -4.72
CA LEU A 59 -17.78 -11.30 -3.60
C LEU A 59 -16.47 -11.92 -4.07
N ALA A 60 -15.38 -11.57 -3.37
CA ALA A 60 -14.06 -12.15 -3.56
C ALA A 60 -13.71 -13.02 -2.35
N ASN A 61 -13.14 -14.20 -2.59
CA ASN A 61 -12.75 -15.11 -1.52
C ASN A 61 -11.51 -14.63 -0.77
N VAL A 62 -11.45 -14.97 0.51
CA VAL A 62 -10.23 -14.86 1.31
C VAL A 62 -9.36 -16.10 1.12
N VAL A 63 -8.07 -15.88 0.86
CA VAL A 63 -7.04 -16.88 0.69
C VAL A 63 -5.98 -16.70 1.77
N MET A 64 -5.64 -17.79 2.45
CA MET A 64 -4.61 -17.80 3.49
C MET A 64 -3.31 -18.35 2.92
N VAL A 65 -2.26 -17.53 2.95
CA VAL A 65 -0.92 -17.87 2.44
C VAL A 65 0.07 -17.86 3.61
N LYS A 66 0.97 -18.85 3.68
CA LYS A 66 2.10 -18.81 4.62
C LYS A 66 3.24 -18.00 4.01
N LYS A 67 3.73 -17.00 4.75
CA LYS A 67 4.97 -16.31 4.41
C LYS A 67 6.17 -17.22 4.70
N VAL A 68 7.33 -16.90 4.11
CA VAL A 68 8.62 -17.56 4.41
C VAL A 68 8.97 -17.51 5.91
N SER A 69 8.49 -16.47 6.61
CA SER A 69 8.64 -16.33 8.05
C SER A 69 7.77 -17.29 8.88
N GLY A 70 7.00 -18.17 8.24
CA GLY A 70 6.03 -19.08 8.87
C GLY A 70 4.70 -18.42 9.27
N LYS A 71 4.59 -17.09 9.21
CA LYS A 71 3.38 -16.34 9.58
C LYS A 71 2.30 -16.45 8.49
N TRP A 72 1.05 -16.60 8.90
CA TRP A 72 -0.11 -16.53 8.01
C TRP A 72 -0.34 -15.10 7.50
N CYS A 73 -0.70 -14.98 6.23
CA CYS A 73 -1.10 -13.74 5.57
C CYS A 73 -2.48 -13.94 4.95
N MET A 74 -3.41 -13.07 5.31
CA MET A 74 -4.74 -13.02 4.73
C MET A 74 -4.71 -12.19 3.45
N CYS A 75 -5.08 -12.78 2.33
CA CYS A 75 -5.16 -12.13 1.02
C CYS A 75 -6.57 -12.26 0.45
N THR A 76 -7.01 -11.30 -0.36
CA THR A 76 -8.28 -11.38 -1.08
C THR A 76 -8.04 -11.71 -2.54
N ASP A 77 -8.79 -12.68 -3.07
CA ASP A 77 -8.68 -13.15 -4.45
C ASP A 77 -9.44 -12.23 -5.41
N TYR A 78 -8.80 -11.11 -5.78
CA TYR A 78 -9.34 -10.14 -6.72
C TYR A 78 -9.17 -10.54 -8.19
N MET A 79 -8.86 -11.79 -8.53
CA MET A 79 -8.62 -12.18 -9.93
C MET A 79 -9.78 -11.80 -10.88
N ASP A 80 -11.03 -12.01 -10.48
CA ASP A 80 -12.17 -11.67 -11.33
C ASP A 80 -12.43 -10.17 -11.39
N LEU A 81 -12.17 -9.46 -10.28
CA LEU A 81 -12.24 -8.00 -10.23
C LEU A 81 -11.17 -7.36 -11.13
N ASN A 82 -9.94 -7.89 -11.08
CA ASN A 82 -8.80 -7.43 -11.88
C ASN A 82 -8.99 -7.66 -13.38
N LYS A 83 -9.83 -8.61 -13.80
CA LYS A 83 -10.21 -8.81 -15.21
C LYS A 83 -11.22 -7.77 -15.68
N ALA A 84 -12.12 -7.33 -14.80
CA ALA A 84 -13.17 -6.36 -15.11
C ALA A 84 -12.68 -4.91 -15.13
N TYR A 85 -11.47 -4.66 -14.61
CA TYR A 85 -10.87 -3.35 -14.50
C TYR A 85 -9.94 -3.07 -15.69
N PRO A 86 -10.13 -1.95 -16.43
CA PRO A 86 -9.16 -1.52 -17.43
C PRO A 86 -7.85 -1.13 -16.72
N LYS A 87 -6.71 -1.66 -17.19
CA LYS A 87 -5.41 -1.29 -16.61
C LYS A 87 -5.20 0.21 -16.82
N ASP A 88 -4.98 0.93 -15.72
CA ASP A 88 -4.57 2.34 -15.72
C ASP A 88 -3.04 2.40 -15.49
N PRO A 89 -2.22 2.49 -16.56
CA PRO A 89 -0.78 2.54 -16.41
C PRO A 89 -0.36 3.92 -15.92
N TYR A 90 -0.11 4.06 -14.61
CA TYR A 90 0.59 5.22 -14.10
C TYR A 90 2.07 5.18 -14.53
N PRO A 91 2.60 6.24 -15.16
CA PRO A 91 3.99 6.24 -15.62
C PRO A 91 4.94 6.31 -14.41
N LEU A 92 5.45 5.16 -14.00
CA LEU A 92 6.48 5.08 -12.97
C LEU A 92 7.87 5.30 -13.60
N PRO A 93 8.77 6.02 -12.92
CA PRO A 93 10.15 6.13 -13.38
C PRO A 93 10.85 4.77 -13.35
N SER A 94 11.75 4.53 -14.31
CA SER A 94 12.61 3.34 -14.28
C SER A 94 13.51 3.37 -13.04
N ILE A 95 13.75 2.19 -12.45
CA ILE A 95 14.68 2.02 -11.33
C ILE A 95 16.07 2.52 -11.72
N ASP A 96 16.54 2.23 -12.93
CA ASP A 96 17.85 2.67 -13.42
C ASP A 96 17.94 4.20 -13.43
N ARG A 97 16.87 4.89 -13.85
CA ARG A 97 16.81 6.36 -13.87
C ARG A 97 16.84 6.95 -12.45
N LEU A 98 16.23 6.27 -11.47
CA LEU A 98 16.30 6.66 -10.06
C LEU A 98 17.74 6.48 -9.52
N MET A 99 18.39 5.38 -9.87
CA MET A 99 19.77 5.06 -9.46
C MET A 99 20.79 6.01 -10.10
N ASP A 100 20.68 6.28 -11.40
CA ASP A 100 21.53 7.25 -12.11
C ASP A 100 21.36 8.65 -11.52
N GLY A 101 20.13 9.03 -11.19
CA GLY A 101 19.86 10.31 -10.54
C GLY A 101 20.37 10.41 -9.10
N ALA A 102 20.69 9.29 -8.45
CA ALA A 102 21.31 9.24 -7.12
C ALA A 102 22.84 9.24 -7.19
N SER A 103 23.42 8.77 -8.30
CA SER A 103 24.86 8.77 -8.56
C SER A 103 25.44 10.19 -8.50
N GLY A 104 26.39 10.41 -7.60
CA GLY A 104 27.01 11.73 -7.36
C GLY A 104 26.36 12.58 -6.26
N SER A 105 25.31 12.08 -5.60
CA SER A 105 24.79 12.70 -4.37
C SER A 105 25.72 12.37 -3.20
N ALA A 106 25.98 13.36 -2.34
CA ALA A 106 26.83 13.17 -1.17
C ALA A 106 26.12 12.45 -0.01
N LEU A 107 24.78 12.52 0.01
CA LEU A 107 23.93 11.91 1.03
C LEU A 107 22.66 11.32 0.42
N LEU A 108 22.32 10.11 0.85
CA LEU A 108 21.08 9.42 0.50
C LEU A 108 20.30 9.02 1.75
N SER A 109 18.99 9.20 1.71
CA SER A 109 18.06 8.66 2.71
C SER A 109 17.00 7.82 2.03
N PHE A 110 16.83 6.59 2.51
CA PHE A 110 15.81 5.64 2.05
C PHE A 110 14.71 5.57 3.09
N MET A 111 13.47 5.83 2.68
CA MET A 111 12.30 5.85 3.56
C MET A 111 11.19 5.01 2.98
N ILE A 112 10.64 4.09 3.76
CA ILE A 112 9.49 3.30 3.31
C ILE A 112 8.22 3.89 3.91
N VAL A 113 7.33 4.37 3.04
CA VAL A 113 6.15 5.14 3.41
C VAL A 113 4.89 4.33 3.16
N TYR A 114 4.03 4.27 4.17
CA TYR A 114 2.66 3.81 3.99
C TYR A 114 1.77 5.00 3.57
N SER A 115 1.49 5.07 2.25
CA SER A 115 0.68 6.04 1.48
C SER A 115 1.16 7.51 1.48
N ARG A 116 0.70 8.37 0.56
CA ARG A 116 1.56 9.21 -0.33
C ARG A 116 1.12 10.68 -0.57
N ALA A 117 2.10 11.59 -0.71
CA ALA A 117 2.10 12.78 -1.62
C ALA A 117 3.53 13.41 -1.73
N ASP A 118 3.88 13.97 -2.91
CA ASP A 118 5.02 14.84 -3.29
C ASP A 118 6.48 14.39 -3.03
N VAL A 119 6.81 13.12 -3.30
CA VAL A 119 8.19 12.61 -3.35
C VAL A 119 8.32 11.61 -4.51
N GLU A 120 9.49 11.44 -5.13
CA GLU A 120 9.73 10.31 -6.03
C GLU A 120 9.63 9.00 -5.23
N VAL A 121 8.48 8.31 -5.37
CA VAL A 121 8.16 7.07 -4.64
C VAL A 121 8.10 5.90 -5.61
N TYR A 122 8.96 4.90 -5.44
CA TYR A 122 8.75 3.59 -6.05
C TYR A 122 7.79 2.77 -5.21
N VAL A 123 6.49 2.91 -5.50
CA VAL A 123 5.32 2.22 -4.90
C VAL A 123 5.16 2.39 -3.37
N ASP A 124 6.19 2.15 -2.57
CA ASP A 124 6.28 2.39 -1.12
C ASP A 124 7.66 2.95 -0.69
N ASP A 125 8.69 2.95 -1.55
CA ASP A 125 10.05 3.38 -1.22
C ASP A 125 10.31 4.81 -1.74
N MET A 126 10.59 5.73 -0.81
CA MET A 126 11.03 7.11 -1.07
C MET A 126 12.56 7.20 -0.95
N VAL A 127 13.18 7.86 -1.91
CA VAL A 127 14.61 8.22 -1.84
C VAL A 127 14.74 9.73 -1.78
N VAL A 128 15.41 10.23 -0.75
CA VAL A 128 15.78 11.65 -0.65
C VAL A 128 17.27 11.77 -0.89
N LYS A 129 17.64 12.61 -1.86
CA LYS A 129 19.01 12.84 -2.30
C LYS A 129 19.40 14.30 -2.12
N SER A 130 20.65 14.56 -1.73
CA SER A 130 21.17 15.93 -1.60
C SER A 130 22.68 15.98 -1.78
N THR A 131 23.19 17.15 -2.17
CA THR A 131 24.62 17.42 -2.37
C THR A 131 25.32 17.94 -1.11
N SER A 132 24.56 18.46 -0.14
CA SER A 132 25.07 18.97 1.14
C SER A 132 24.21 18.50 2.32
N ALA A 133 24.81 18.39 3.50
CA ALA A 133 24.09 18.03 4.73
C ALA A 133 23.00 19.05 5.07
N ALA A 134 23.30 20.35 4.93
CA ALA A 134 22.34 21.42 5.23
C ALA A 134 21.09 21.35 4.35
N ASP A 135 21.24 21.03 3.07
CA ASP A 135 20.10 20.87 2.15
C ASP A 135 19.35 19.57 2.41
N HIS A 136 20.07 18.52 2.82
CA HIS A 136 19.47 17.24 3.18
C HIS A 136 18.52 17.36 4.38
N TYR A 137 18.93 18.08 5.44
CA TYR A 137 18.05 18.35 6.58
C TYR A 137 16.79 19.12 6.17
N LYS A 138 16.92 20.13 5.31
CA LYS A 138 15.77 20.89 4.77
C LYS A 138 14.84 19.99 3.96
N ALA A 139 15.40 19.11 3.13
CA ALA A 139 14.63 18.17 2.33
C ALA A 139 13.85 17.18 3.22
N LEU A 140 14.52 16.54 4.17
CA LEU A 140 13.88 15.65 5.15
C LEU A 140 12.81 16.36 5.97
N GLN A 141 13.06 17.60 6.40
CA GLN A 141 12.07 18.39 7.13
C GLN A 141 10.79 18.62 6.30
N ARG A 142 10.93 18.94 5.01
CA ARG A 142 9.79 19.09 4.09
C ARG A 142 9.04 17.77 3.94
N VAL A 143 9.74 16.65 3.73
CA VAL A 143 9.13 15.33 3.63
C VAL A 143 8.36 14.98 4.90
N PHE A 144 8.96 15.11 6.08
CA PHE A 144 8.28 14.83 7.35
C PHE A 144 7.09 15.76 7.62
N GLN A 145 7.12 17.01 7.15
CA GLN A 145 5.96 17.90 7.22
C GLN A 145 4.81 17.40 6.35
N ILE A 146 5.08 16.99 5.11
CA ILE A 146 4.08 16.42 4.20
C ILE A 146 3.50 15.12 4.79
N LEU A 147 4.35 14.21 5.26
CA LEU A 147 3.92 12.96 5.89
C LEU A 147 2.98 13.22 7.06
N ARG A 148 3.33 14.14 7.96
CA ARG A 148 2.46 14.52 9.09
C ARG A 148 1.16 15.16 8.64
N LYS A 149 1.20 16.07 7.68
CA LYS A 149 0.02 16.77 7.13
C LYS A 149 -1.00 15.78 6.57
N HIS A 150 -0.53 14.74 5.89
CA HIS A 150 -1.39 13.74 5.24
C HIS A 150 -1.57 12.44 6.04
N GLN A 151 -1.16 12.44 7.32
CA GLN A 151 -1.26 11.28 8.23
C GLN A 151 -0.57 10.00 7.73
N LEU A 152 0.49 10.17 6.95
CA LEU A 152 1.31 9.11 6.39
C LEU A 152 2.37 8.70 7.41
N LYS A 153 2.65 7.40 7.49
CA LYS A 153 3.61 6.85 8.46
C LYS A 153 4.73 6.10 7.77
N LEU A 154 5.93 6.26 8.33
CA LEU A 154 7.11 5.50 7.93
C LEU A 154 7.23 4.23 8.76
N ASN A 155 7.86 3.21 8.18
CA ASN A 155 8.35 2.07 8.95
C ASN A 155 9.77 2.36 9.46
N PRO A 156 9.98 2.67 10.75
CA PRO A 156 11.30 3.04 11.26
C PRO A 156 12.31 1.89 11.13
N GLU A 157 11.88 0.63 11.23
CA GLU A 157 12.76 -0.55 11.09
C GLU A 157 13.32 -0.70 9.68
N LYS A 158 12.74 -0.01 8.70
CA LYS A 158 13.14 -0.07 7.29
C LYS A 158 13.62 1.26 6.71
N CYS A 159 13.74 2.30 7.53
CA CYS A 159 14.26 3.59 7.09
C CYS A 159 15.77 3.69 7.38
N SER A 160 16.52 4.24 6.43
CA SER A 160 17.95 4.53 6.55
C SER A 160 18.18 6.00 6.21
N PHE A 161 18.92 6.72 7.05
CA PHE A 161 19.13 8.17 6.89
C PHE A 161 20.61 8.53 6.81
N GLY A 162 20.99 9.32 5.79
CA GLY A 162 22.34 9.87 5.64
C GLY A 162 23.41 8.84 5.26
N VAL A 163 23.05 7.87 4.42
CA VAL A 163 23.95 6.86 3.83
C VAL A 163 24.79 7.47 2.71
#